data_AF-A0A9Q4SXX0-F1
#
_entry.id   AF-A0A9Q4SXX0-F1
#
_cell.length_a   1.000
_cell.length_b   1.000
_cell.length_c   1.000
_cell.angle_alpha   90.00
_cell.angle_beta   90.00
_cell.angle_gamma   90.00
#
_symmetry.space_group_name_H-M   'P 1'
#
loop_
_entity.id
_entity.type
_entity.pdbx_description
1 polymer ?
#
loop_
_entity_poly.entity_id
_entity_poly.type
_entity_poly.pdbx_seq_one_letter_code
_entity_poly.pdbx_strand_id
1 'polypeptide(L)'
;MLLPQNIMITMAFFTFLKGYSDYFSTSVLARLSPIRYQQLWQVYLIICFYWSFTISNYSLLILFLLFSFYLLTLSFFDADYLQLPDNLTFWLLFFGITLNLTPYGVISSTCSFYGCLVASLFFYSIYWLGYWIYQEAILGFGDVKLFSAIGAWCGTELLPYILFFAALLGIVIYMLIWAFTNVKIKQIAFGSCLAFSAIVVLRVKTIIMY
;
A
#
# COMPACT_ATOMS: atom_id res chain seq x y z
N MET A 1 10.05 32.16 -12.19
CA MET A 1 9.17 31.79 -11.06
C MET A 1 9.72 30.48 -10.50
N LEU A 2 10.40 30.51 -9.36
CA LEU A 2 10.98 29.30 -8.76
C LEU A 2 9.83 28.38 -8.34
N LEU A 3 9.85 27.12 -8.78
CA LEU A 3 8.90 26.12 -8.30
C LEU A 3 9.03 25.99 -6.77
N PRO A 4 7.92 25.80 -6.03
CA PRO A 4 7.99 25.59 -4.59
C PRO A 4 8.84 24.35 -4.28
N GLN A 5 9.65 24.41 -3.22
CA GLN A 5 10.63 23.37 -2.87
C GLN A 5 10.02 21.97 -2.77
N ASN A 6 8.78 21.83 -2.29
CA ASN A 6 8.05 20.56 -2.25
C ASN A 6 7.96 19.90 -3.62
N ILE A 7 7.58 20.67 -4.66
CA ILE A 7 7.42 20.16 -6.02
C ILE A 7 8.78 19.73 -6.57
N MET A 8 9.84 20.51 -6.32
CA MET A 8 11.19 20.16 -6.75
C MET A 8 11.67 18.85 -6.11
N ILE A 9 11.43 18.65 -4.82
CA ILE A 9 11.78 17.40 -4.11
C ILE A 9 10.97 16.23 -4.66
N THR A 10 9.66 16.39 -4.87
CA THR A 10 8.83 15.30 -5.44
C THR A 10 9.27 14.91 -6.84
N MET A 11 9.61 15.89 -7.70
CA MET A 11 10.09 15.62 -9.06
C MET A 11 11.45 14.93 -9.04
N ALA A 12 12.39 15.41 -8.21
CA ALA A 12 13.68 14.77 -8.05
C ALA A 12 13.53 13.30 -7.58
N PHE A 13 12.69 13.08 -6.58
CA PHE A 13 12.42 11.75 -6.05
C PHE A 13 11.76 10.82 -7.08
N PHE A 14 10.79 11.33 -7.83
CA PHE A 14 10.18 10.61 -8.95
C PHE A 14 11.20 10.21 -10.01
N THR A 15 12.05 11.14 -10.45
CA THR A 15 13.09 10.84 -11.45
C THR A 15 14.13 9.85 -10.93
N PHE A 16 14.49 9.95 -9.65
CA PHE A 16 15.41 9.02 -9.00
C PHE A 16 14.82 7.61 -8.96
N LEU A 17 13.56 7.46 -8.52
CA LEU A 17 12.89 6.17 -8.48
C LEU A 17 12.70 5.57 -9.87
N LYS A 18 12.39 6.39 -10.87
CA LYS A 18 12.25 5.94 -12.26
C LYS A 18 13.60 5.48 -12.83
N GLY A 19 14.67 6.21 -12.57
CA GLY A 19 16.02 5.76 -12.94
C GLY A 19 16.42 4.48 -12.22
N TYR A 20 16.11 4.37 -10.93
CA TYR A 20 16.38 3.17 -10.14
C TYR A 20 15.56 1.97 -10.62
N SER A 21 14.29 2.16 -10.99
CA SER A 21 13.44 1.09 -11.50
C SER A 21 13.89 0.56 -12.85
N ASP A 22 14.44 1.42 -13.70
CA ASP A 22 14.98 1.01 -15.00
C ASP A 22 16.24 0.13 -14.81
N TYR A 23 17.02 0.34 -13.74
CA TYR A 23 18.10 -0.56 -13.31
C TYR A 23 17.58 -1.82 -12.59
N PHE A 24 16.53 -1.70 -11.77
CA PHE A 24 15.88 -2.78 -11.02
C PHE A 24 14.98 -3.66 -11.91
N SER A 25 14.75 -3.24 -13.15
CA SER A 25 13.83 -3.84 -14.14
C SER A 25 14.14 -5.30 -14.45
N THR A 26 15.28 -5.84 -14.04
CA THR A 26 15.65 -7.24 -14.33
C THR A 26 14.97 -8.30 -13.45
N SER A 27 14.19 -7.97 -12.40
CA SER A 27 13.68 -8.99 -11.45
C SER A 27 12.19 -8.98 -11.07
N VAL A 28 11.57 -7.82 -10.85
CA VAL A 28 10.16 -7.75 -10.39
C VAL A 28 9.29 -6.98 -11.37
N LEU A 29 9.64 -5.72 -11.69
CA LEU A 29 8.82 -4.87 -12.55
C LEU A 29 8.76 -5.33 -14.02
N ALA A 30 9.75 -6.08 -14.53
CA ALA A 30 9.67 -6.69 -15.86
C ALA A 30 8.59 -7.77 -16.02
N ARG A 31 8.02 -8.28 -14.91
CA ARG A 31 6.87 -9.18 -15.00
C ARG A 31 5.60 -8.45 -15.43
N LEU A 32 5.51 -7.14 -15.20
CA LEU A 32 4.36 -6.34 -15.64
C LEU A 32 4.41 -6.14 -17.16
N SER A 33 3.23 -6.13 -17.79
CA SER A 33 3.13 -5.76 -19.19
C SER A 33 3.62 -4.31 -19.40
N PRO A 34 4.17 -3.96 -20.57
CA PRO A 34 4.70 -2.62 -20.82
C PRO A 34 3.63 -1.53 -20.65
N ILE A 35 2.37 -1.84 -20.93
CA ILE A 35 1.23 -0.95 -20.74
C ILE A 35 0.98 -0.70 -19.26
N ARG A 36 1.00 -1.74 -18.42
CA ARG A 36 0.80 -1.57 -16.97
C ARG A 36 1.96 -0.87 -16.29
N TYR A 37 3.18 -1.09 -16.76
CA TYR A 37 4.34 -0.31 -16.32
C TYR A 37 4.15 1.19 -16.57
N GLN A 38 3.65 1.57 -17.75
CA GLN A 38 3.33 2.97 -18.06
C GLN A 38 2.21 3.53 -17.17
N GLN A 39 1.13 2.77 -16.97
CA GLN A 39 0.01 3.17 -16.10
C GLN A 39 0.47 3.38 -14.65
N LEU A 40 1.32 2.51 -14.12
CA LEU A 40 1.87 2.62 -12.78
C LEU A 40 2.61 3.96 -12.62
N TRP A 41 3.48 4.31 -13.55
CA TRP A 41 4.21 5.58 -13.49
C TRP A 41 3.31 6.81 -13.63
N GLN A 42 2.25 6.74 -14.44
CA GLN A 42 1.26 7.82 -14.57
C GLN A 42 0.51 8.03 -13.25
N VAL A 43 0.00 6.96 -12.64
CA VAL A 43 -0.72 7.04 -11.36
C VAL A 43 0.22 7.49 -10.25
N TYR A 44 1.46 7.00 -10.24
CA TYR A 44 2.46 7.41 -9.26
C TYR A 44 2.77 8.91 -9.36
N LEU A 45 2.89 9.46 -10.57
CA LEU A 45 3.11 10.89 -10.77
C LEU A 45 1.95 11.72 -10.20
N ILE A 46 0.70 11.29 -10.40
CA ILE A 46 -0.47 11.96 -9.83
C ILE A 46 -0.42 11.95 -8.30
N ILE A 47 -0.05 10.82 -7.69
CA ILE A 47 0.11 10.68 -6.25
C ILE A 47 1.24 11.59 -5.72
N CYS A 48 2.37 11.68 -6.42
CA CYS A 48 3.47 12.57 -6.07
C CYS A 48 3.01 14.03 -6.03
N PHE A 49 2.29 14.47 -7.06
CA PHE A 49 1.72 15.81 -7.10
C PHE A 49 0.74 16.04 -5.95
N TYR A 50 -0.16 15.10 -5.68
CA TYR A 50 -1.10 15.20 -4.56
C TYR A 50 -0.40 15.37 -3.21
N TRP A 51 0.64 14.58 -2.93
CA TRP A 51 1.42 14.70 -1.70
C TRP A 51 2.22 16.01 -1.62
N SER A 52 2.74 16.51 -2.76
CA SER A 52 3.51 17.76 -2.82
C SER A 52 2.73 18.99 -2.31
N PHE A 53 1.42 19.02 -2.56
CA PHE A 53 0.54 20.12 -2.15
C PHE A 53 0.00 19.96 -0.73
N THR A 54 -0.05 18.72 -0.23
CA THR A 54 -0.74 18.42 1.03
C THR A 54 0.21 18.35 2.23
N ILE A 55 1.49 18.03 2.03
CA ILE A 55 2.48 17.91 3.09
C ILE A 55 3.54 19.01 2.95
N SER A 56 3.68 19.84 3.98
CA SER A 56 4.73 20.85 4.08
C SER A 56 6.07 20.31 4.58
N ASN A 57 6.05 19.28 5.43
CA ASN A 57 7.24 18.67 6.01
C ASN A 57 7.96 17.75 5.02
N TYR A 58 9.20 18.10 4.65
CA TYR A 58 9.97 17.36 3.64
C TYR A 58 10.30 15.91 4.01
N SER A 59 10.60 15.64 5.29
CA SER A 59 10.89 14.28 5.75
C SER A 59 9.67 13.36 5.60
N LEU A 60 8.52 13.83 6.09
CA LEU A 60 7.23 13.14 5.97
C LEU A 60 6.85 12.93 4.50
N LEU A 61 7.02 13.96 3.66
CA LEU A 61 6.75 13.88 2.23
C LEU A 61 7.51 12.71 1.58
N ILE A 62 8.82 12.58 1.80
CA ILE A 62 9.63 11.49 1.22
C ILE A 62 9.13 10.12 1.70
N LEU A 63 8.77 10.00 2.99
CA LEU A 63 8.22 8.76 3.56
C LEU A 63 6.90 8.35 2.89
N PHE A 64 5.99 9.31 2.68
CA PHE A 64 4.72 9.05 2.00
C PHE A 64 4.89 8.71 0.52
N LEU A 65 5.87 9.32 -0.16
CA LEU A 65 6.19 8.98 -1.55
C LEU A 65 6.74 7.56 -1.69
N LEU A 66 7.62 7.14 -0.77
CA LEU A 66 8.13 5.78 -0.68
C LEU A 66 7.00 4.79 -0.40
N PHE A 67 6.23 5.04 0.66
CA PHE A 67 5.12 4.17 1.06
C PHE A 67 4.09 3.99 -0.07
N SER A 68 3.70 5.09 -0.71
CA SER A 68 2.74 5.07 -1.83
C SER A 68 3.29 4.32 -3.04
N PHE A 69 4.59 4.41 -3.33
CA PHE A 69 5.20 3.65 -4.43
C PHE A 69 5.09 2.14 -4.22
N TYR A 70 5.47 1.66 -3.04
CA TYR A 70 5.37 0.23 -2.69
C TYR A 70 3.92 -0.25 -2.68
N LEU A 71 2.99 0.52 -2.11
CA LEU A 71 1.57 0.17 -2.14
C LEU A 71 1.00 0.12 -3.57
N LEU A 72 1.36 1.10 -4.40
CA LEU A 72 0.91 1.16 -5.78
C LEU A 72 1.45 -0.05 -6.56
N THR A 73 2.76 -0.32 -6.48
CA THR A 73 3.35 -1.48 -7.15
C THR A 73 2.68 -2.78 -6.73
N LEU A 74 2.48 -3.00 -5.42
CA LEU A 74 1.78 -4.18 -4.90
C LEU A 74 0.32 -4.27 -5.41
N SER A 75 -0.41 -3.15 -5.49
CA SER A 75 -1.78 -3.14 -6.02
C SER A 75 -1.86 -3.55 -7.50
N PHE A 76 -0.90 -3.12 -8.34
CA PHE A 76 -0.85 -3.56 -9.73
C PHE A 76 -0.56 -5.07 -9.84
N PHE A 77 0.36 -5.60 -9.02
CA PHE A 77 0.61 -7.05 -9.00
C PHE A 77 -0.61 -7.86 -8.52
N ASP A 78 -1.33 -7.37 -7.53
CA ASP A 78 -2.53 -8.00 -7.00
C ASP A 78 -3.68 -8.01 -8.03
N ALA A 79 -3.91 -6.88 -8.71
CA ALA A 79 -4.92 -6.78 -9.78
C ALA A 79 -4.64 -7.71 -10.97
N ASP A 80 -3.36 -8.02 -11.21
CA ASP A 80 -2.91 -8.74 -12.39
C ASP A 80 -2.81 -10.25 -12.19
N TYR A 81 -2.20 -10.63 -11.07
CA TYR A 81 -1.78 -12.00 -10.81
C TYR A 81 -2.42 -12.57 -9.54
N LEU A 82 -3.15 -11.75 -8.76
CA LEU A 82 -3.68 -12.11 -7.44
C LEU A 82 -2.60 -12.68 -6.51
N GLN A 83 -1.34 -12.29 -6.75
CA GLN A 83 -0.15 -12.77 -6.05
C GLN A 83 0.73 -11.58 -5.72
N LEU A 84 0.98 -11.39 -4.43
CA LEU A 84 1.82 -10.32 -3.92
C LEU A 84 3.29 -10.79 -3.89
N PRO A 85 4.23 -10.09 -4.54
CA PRO A 85 5.64 -10.44 -4.52
C PRO A 85 6.23 -10.25 -3.11
N ASP A 86 6.65 -11.37 -2.51
CA ASP A 86 7.18 -11.43 -1.14
C ASP A 86 8.33 -10.45 -0.89
N ASN A 87 9.24 -10.29 -1.86
CA ASN A 87 10.37 -9.37 -1.70
C ASN A 87 9.89 -7.92 -1.48
N LEU A 88 8.87 -7.46 -2.21
CA LEU A 88 8.38 -6.08 -2.08
C LEU A 88 7.64 -5.87 -0.75
N THR A 89 6.82 -6.83 -0.32
CA THR A 89 6.12 -6.74 0.97
C THR A 89 7.09 -6.76 2.15
N PHE A 90 8.16 -7.55 2.06
CA PHE A 90 9.21 -7.59 3.08
C PHE A 90 9.97 -6.26 3.16
N TRP A 91 10.38 -5.68 2.03
CA TRP A 91 11.02 -4.37 2.01
C TRP A 91 10.11 -3.28 2.60
N LEU A 92 8.81 -3.30 2.27
CA LEU A 92 7.85 -2.38 2.84
C LEU A 92 7.78 -2.50 4.37
N LEU A 93 7.70 -3.71 4.89
CA LEU A 93 7.70 -3.96 6.34
C LEU A 93 9.00 -3.50 7.00
N PHE A 94 10.15 -3.86 6.40
CA PHE A 94 11.47 -3.48 6.89
C PHE A 94 11.62 -1.96 6.98
N PHE A 95 11.25 -1.23 5.93
CA PHE A 95 11.26 0.23 5.94
C PHE A 95 10.31 0.80 7.00
N GLY A 96 9.10 0.24 7.15
CA GLY A 96 8.15 0.70 8.16
C GLY A 96 8.70 0.63 9.59
N ILE A 97 9.36 -0.46 9.94
CA ILE A 97 9.94 -0.63 11.28
C ILE A 97 11.19 0.23 11.45
N THR A 98 12.13 0.17 10.49
CA THR A 98 13.41 0.89 10.60
C THR A 98 13.25 2.40 10.61
N LEU A 99 12.32 2.95 9.82
CA LEU A 99 12.07 4.38 9.79
C LEU A 99 11.43 4.87 11.09
N ASN A 100 10.54 4.09 11.70
CA ASN A 100 9.94 4.42 12.99
C ASN A 100 10.89 4.27 14.19
N LEU A 101 12.09 3.67 14.00
CA LEU A 101 13.17 3.72 14.98
C LEU A 101 13.95 5.04 14.94
N THR A 102 13.85 5.81 13.85
CA THR A 102 14.53 7.09 13.70
C THR A 102 13.66 8.25 14.21
N PRO A 103 14.24 9.41 14.56
CA PRO A 103 13.47 10.61 14.94
C PRO A 103 12.55 11.14 13.82
N TYR A 104 12.69 10.63 12.60
CA TYR A 104 11.84 10.96 11.46
C TYR A 104 10.65 10.01 11.29
N GLY A 105 10.45 9.08 12.23
CA GLY A 105 9.33 8.15 12.23
C GLY A 105 7.98 8.84 12.21
N VAL A 106 7.01 8.22 11.51
CA VAL A 106 5.62 8.70 11.47
C VAL A 106 4.93 8.41 12.81
N ILE A 107 5.37 7.34 13.49
CA ILE A 107 4.76 6.79 14.70
C ILE A 107 5.86 6.38 15.68
N SER A 108 5.55 6.34 16.97
CA SER A 108 6.42 5.74 17.98
C SER A 108 6.80 4.30 17.64
N SER A 109 8.06 3.93 17.87
CA SER A 109 8.62 2.61 17.56
C SER A 109 7.83 1.46 18.20
N THR A 110 7.31 1.67 19.42
CA THR A 110 6.47 0.67 20.11
C THR A 110 5.16 0.43 19.37
N CYS A 111 4.48 1.49 18.95
CA CYS A 111 3.21 1.39 18.23
C CYS A 111 3.40 0.81 16.82
N SER A 112 4.52 1.07 16.16
CA SER A 112 4.88 0.40 14.89
C SER A 112 5.04 -1.11 15.07
N PHE A 113 5.77 -1.55 16.10
CA PHE A 113 5.97 -2.97 16.39
C PHE A 113 4.67 -3.68 16.76
N TYR A 114 3.89 -3.11 17.68
CA TYR A 114 2.58 -3.66 18.03
C TYR A 114 1.61 -3.62 16.85
N GLY A 115 1.68 -2.60 15.99
CA GLY A 115 0.88 -2.50 14.76
C GLY A 115 1.12 -3.69 13.83
N CYS A 116 2.39 -4.01 13.57
CA CYS A 116 2.77 -5.17 12.79
C CYS A 116 2.31 -6.50 13.42
N LEU A 117 2.49 -6.67 14.74
CA LEU A 117 2.05 -7.87 15.45
C LEU A 117 0.54 -8.06 15.43
N VAL A 118 -0.23 -7.03 15.79
CA VAL A 118 -1.69 -7.10 15.83
C VAL A 118 -2.26 -7.34 14.42
N ALA A 119 -1.73 -6.66 13.40
CA ALA A 119 -2.14 -6.86 12.02
C ALA A 119 -1.90 -8.31 11.55
N SER A 120 -0.69 -8.84 11.79
CA SER A 120 -0.34 -10.20 11.40
C SER A 120 -1.18 -11.24 12.14
N LEU A 121 -1.32 -11.12 13.47
CA LEU A 121 -2.14 -12.00 14.28
C LEU A 121 -3.60 -12.02 13.81
N PHE A 122 -4.19 -10.84 13.58
CA PHE A 122 -5.60 -10.73 13.19
C PHE A 122 -5.89 -11.43 11.85
N PHE A 123 -5.11 -11.13 10.81
CA PHE A 123 -5.30 -11.74 9.49
C PHE A 123 -4.93 -13.23 9.49
N TYR A 124 -3.92 -13.62 10.25
CA TYR A 124 -3.53 -15.02 10.39
C TYR A 124 -4.63 -15.84 11.09
N SER A 125 -5.29 -15.29 12.11
CA SER A 125 -6.46 -15.92 12.74
C SER A 125 -7.61 -16.08 11.75
N ILE A 126 -7.91 -15.08 10.93
CA ILE A 126 -8.95 -15.17 9.89
C ILE A 126 -8.61 -16.23 8.85
N TYR A 127 -7.35 -16.29 8.40
CA TYR A 127 -6.87 -17.30 7.47
C TYR A 127 -7.09 -18.72 8.02
N TRP A 128 -6.69 -18.98 9.26
CA TRP A 128 -6.87 -20.28 9.90
C TRP A 128 -8.33 -20.64 10.15
N LEU A 129 -9.14 -19.68 10.61
CA LEU A 129 -10.59 -19.88 10.79
C LEU A 129 -11.27 -20.24 9.46
N GLY A 130 -10.89 -19.55 8.38
CA GLY A 130 -11.40 -19.85 7.05
C GLY A 130 -11.02 -21.25 6.59
N TYR A 131 -9.76 -21.64 6.81
CA TYR A 131 -9.28 -22.98 6.50
C TYR A 131 -10.01 -24.07 7.29
N TRP A 132 -10.32 -23.83 8.58
CA TRP A 132 -11.05 -24.80 9.40
C TRP A 132 -12.51 -24.97 8.99
N ILE A 133 -13.18 -23.88 8.59
CA ILE A 133 -14.61 -23.90 8.28
C ILE A 133 -14.87 -24.38 6.85
N TYR A 134 -14.13 -23.84 5.89
CA TYR A 134 -14.38 -24.05 4.46
C TYR A 134 -13.43 -25.05 3.81
N GLN A 135 -12.39 -25.50 4.53
CA GLN A 135 -11.31 -26.36 4.02
C GLN A 135 -10.54 -25.76 2.83
N GLU A 136 -10.78 -24.48 2.54
CA GLU A 136 -10.16 -23.72 1.46
C GLU A 136 -9.60 -22.40 2.00
N ALA A 137 -8.55 -21.91 1.35
CA ALA A 137 -7.96 -20.62 1.67
C ALA A 137 -8.87 -19.50 1.13
N ILE A 138 -9.70 -18.94 2.01
CA ILE A 138 -10.58 -17.80 1.70
C ILE A 138 -9.77 -16.53 1.43
N LEU A 139 -8.65 -16.38 2.13
CA LEU A 139 -7.79 -15.20 2.08
C LEU A 139 -6.40 -15.59 1.58
N GLY A 140 -5.83 -14.78 0.68
CA GLY A 140 -4.47 -14.97 0.20
C GLY A 140 -3.47 -14.73 1.32
N PHE A 141 -2.46 -15.60 1.44
CA PHE A 141 -1.39 -15.40 2.44
C PHE A 141 -0.58 -14.12 2.17
N GLY A 142 -0.59 -13.63 0.92
CA GLY A 142 -0.01 -12.33 0.57
C GLY A 142 -0.70 -11.16 1.28
N ASP A 143 -2.03 -11.18 1.41
CA ASP A 143 -2.79 -10.09 2.04
C ASP A 143 -2.43 -9.95 3.52
N VAL A 144 -2.16 -11.07 4.19
CA VAL A 144 -1.67 -11.11 5.59
C VAL A 144 -0.35 -10.35 5.72
N LYS A 145 0.60 -10.56 4.79
CA LYS A 145 1.90 -9.88 4.79
C LYS A 145 1.76 -8.40 4.50
N LEU A 146 0.93 -8.04 3.53
CA LEU A 146 0.66 -6.65 3.16
C LEU A 146 -0.01 -5.90 4.31
N PHE A 147 -1.00 -6.50 4.98
CA PHE A 147 -1.66 -5.90 6.14
C PHE A 147 -0.69 -5.70 7.31
N SER A 148 0.18 -6.69 7.56
CA SER A 148 1.26 -6.59 8.54
C SER A 148 2.21 -5.41 8.25
N ALA A 149 2.64 -5.29 6.98
CA ALA A 149 3.46 -4.17 6.55
C ALA A 149 2.74 -2.84 6.79
N ILE A 150 1.48 -2.71 6.39
CA ILE A 150 0.68 -1.49 6.62
C ILE A 150 0.53 -1.19 8.12
N GLY A 151 0.40 -2.20 8.97
CA GLY A 151 0.40 -2.05 10.42
C GLY A 151 1.70 -1.46 10.97
N ALA A 152 2.84 -1.80 10.39
CA ALA A 152 4.12 -1.19 10.77
C ALA A 152 4.17 0.31 10.46
N TRP A 153 3.51 0.78 9.38
CA TRP A 153 3.50 2.18 8.98
C TRP A 153 2.39 3.01 9.63
N CYS A 154 1.20 2.42 9.80
CA CYS A 154 -0.01 3.12 10.25
C CYS A 154 -0.26 2.99 11.76
N GLY A 155 0.38 2.01 12.42
CA GLY A 155 0.18 1.70 13.83
C GLY A 155 -1.11 0.92 14.09
N THR A 156 -1.31 0.51 15.34
CA THR A 156 -2.45 -0.34 15.75
C THR A 156 -3.82 0.35 15.59
N GLU A 157 -3.88 1.64 15.90
CA GLU A 157 -5.15 2.39 15.97
C GLU A 157 -5.85 2.53 14.62
N LEU A 158 -5.07 2.63 13.53
CA LEU A 158 -5.62 2.84 12.20
C LEU A 158 -6.05 1.55 11.50
N LEU A 159 -5.57 0.38 11.95
CA LEU A 159 -5.83 -0.90 11.30
C LEU A 159 -7.32 -1.23 11.11
N PRO A 160 -8.21 -1.02 12.11
CA PRO A 160 -9.63 -1.32 11.95
C PRO A 160 -10.28 -0.45 10.88
N TYR A 161 -9.90 0.83 10.80
CA TYR A 161 -10.41 1.75 9.78
C TYR A 161 -9.96 1.34 8.39
N ILE A 162 -8.69 0.97 8.23
CA ILE A 162 -8.14 0.51 6.95
C ILE A 162 -8.89 -0.75 6.49
N LEU A 163 -9.10 -1.71 7.38
CA LEU A 163 -9.84 -2.92 7.06
C LEU A 163 -11.28 -2.64 6.66
N PHE A 164 -11.96 -1.76 7.41
CA PHE A 164 -13.35 -1.40 7.14
C PHE A 164 -13.51 -0.75 5.76
N PHE A 165 -12.68 0.24 5.43
CA PHE A 165 -12.72 0.89 4.12
C PHE A 165 -12.30 -0.05 2.99
N ALA A 166 -11.31 -0.92 3.21
CA ALA A 166 -10.91 -1.93 2.22
C ALA A 166 -12.06 -2.92 1.93
N ALA A 167 -12.75 -3.41 2.96
CA ALA A 167 -13.90 -4.30 2.81
C ALA A 167 -15.06 -3.61 2.08
N LEU A 168 -15.38 -2.36 2.44
CA LEU A 168 -16.40 -1.57 1.75
C LEU A 168 -16.08 -1.39 0.26
N LEU A 169 -14.84 -1.01 -0.07
CA LEU A 169 -14.39 -0.87 -1.45
C LEU A 169 -14.49 -2.18 -2.23
N GLY A 170 -14.07 -3.29 -1.63
CA GLY A 170 -14.19 -4.62 -2.23
C GLY A 170 -15.63 -5.00 -2.56
N ILE A 171 -16.57 -4.73 -1.64
CA ILE A 171 -18.00 -4.97 -1.86
C ILE A 171 -18.54 -4.08 -2.97
N VAL A 172 -18.20 -2.79 -2.98
CA VAL A 172 -18.65 -1.84 -4.01
C VAL A 172 -18.15 -2.26 -5.39
N ILE A 173 -16.86 -2.63 -5.50
CA ILE A 173 -16.27 -3.09 -6.76
C ILE A 173 -16.93 -4.39 -7.23
N TYR A 174 -17.15 -5.35 -6.32
CA TYR A 174 -17.86 -6.59 -6.64
C TYR A 174 -19.27 -6.32 -7.19
N MET A 175 -20.03 -5.47 -6.49
CA MET A 175 -21.39 -5.10 -6.88
C MET A 175 -21.42 -4.40 -8.24
N LEU A 176 -20.48 -3.50 -8.50
CA LEU A 176 -20.36 -2.82 -9.79
C LEU A 176 -20.07 -3.82 -10.92
N ILE A 177 -19.09 -4.71 -10.74
CA ILE A 177 -18.74 -5.69 -11.77
C ILE A 177 -19.92 -6.64 -12.02
N TRP A 178 -20.57 -7.10 -10.95
CA TRP A 178 -21.75 -7.95 -11.08
C TRP A 178 -22.89 -7.22 -11.82
N ALA A 179 -23.14 -5.94 -11.52
CA ALA A 179 -24.18 -5.17 -12.19
C ALA A 179 -23.91 -4.93 -13.69
N PHE A 180 -22.65 -4.69 -14.07
CA PHE A 180 -22.31 -4.40 -15.48
C PHE A 180 -22.07 -5.65 -16.33
N THR A 181 -21.53 -6.72 -15.74
CA THR A 181 -21.13 -7.91 -16.50
C THR A 181 -22.06 -9.10 -16.29
N ASN A 182 -22.87 -9.10 -15.21
CA ASN A 182 -23.63 -10.26 -14.74
C ASN A 182 -22.77 -11.51 -14.47
N VAL A 183 -21.45 -11.38 -14.41
CA VAL A 183 -20.52 -12.48 -14.13
C VAL A 183 -20.20 -12.52 -12.65
N LYS A 184 -20.32 -13.69 -12.03
CA LYS A 184 -19.82 -13.93 -10.67
C LYS A 184 -18.31 -14.11 -10.72
N ILE A 185 -17.58 -13.12 -10.22
CA ILE A 185 -16.12 -13.23 -10.06
C ILE A 185 -15.83 -14.14 -8.88
N LYS A 186 -14.88 -15.08 -9.04
CA LYS A 186 -14.46 -15.98 -7.97
C LYS A 186 -13.56 -15.32 -6.92
N GLN A 187 -12.73 -14.36 -7.33
CA GLN A 187 -11.75 -13.72 -6.46
C GLN A 187 -11.63 -12.22 -6.78
N ILE A 188 -11.57 -11.40 -5.74
CA ILE A 188 -11.37 -9.95 -5.83
C ILE A 188 -9.94 -9.66 -5.38
N ALA A 189 -9.27 -8.74 -6.07
CA ALA A 189 -7.95 -8.22 -5.70
C ALA A 189 -8.06 -7.38 -4.40
N PHE A 190 -8.07 -8.07 -3.26
CA PHE A 190 -8.28 -7.45 -1.95
C PHE A 190 -7.08 -6.59 -1.53
N GLY A 191 -5.85 -7.01 -1.83
CA GLY A 191 -4.64 -6.24 -1.59
C GLY A 191 -4.66 -4.85 -2.23
N SER A 192 -5.26 -4.73 -3.41
CA SER A 192 -5.46 -3.44 -4.11
C SER A 192 -6.39 -2.50 -3.34
N CYS A 193 -7.50 -3.04 -2.81
CA CYS A 193 -8.45 -2.28 -1.98
C CYS A 193 -7.78 -1.86 -0.66
N LEU A 194 -6.95 -2.73 -0.10
CA LEU A 194 -6.19 -2.49 1.12
C LEU A 194 -5.16 -1.37 0.93
N ALA A 195 -4.43 -1.39 -0.19
CA ALA A 195 -3.47 -0.37 -0.56
C ALA A 195 -4.14 1.02 -0.70
N PHE A 196 -5.28 1.07 -1.39
CA PHE A 196 -6.03 2.32 -1.55
C PHE A 196 -6.55 2.85 -0.21
N SER A 197 -7.13 1.96 0.61
CA SER A 197 -7.63 2.33 1.93
C SER A 197 -6.52 2.88 2.84
N ALA A 198 -5.34 2.27 2.84
CA ALA A 198 -4.21 2.73 3.64
C ALA A 198 -3.79 4.17 3.29
N ILE A 199 -3.74 4.52 2.00
CA ILE A 199 -3.42 5.88 1.54
C ILE A 199 -4.49 6.88 2.04
N VAL A 200 -5.77 6.53 1.92
CA VAL A 200 -6.88 7.38 2.35
C VAL A 200 -6.87 7.60 3.87
N VAL A 201 -6.74 6.53 4.66
CA VAL A 201 -6.77 6.62 6.13
C VAL A 201 -5.55 7.39 6.64
N LEU A 202 -4.37 7.17 6.08
CA LEU A 202 -3.19 7.95 6.42
C LEU A 202 -3.39 9.43 6.14
N ARG A 203 -4.02 9.77 5.00
CA ARG A 203 -4.33 11.17 4.71
C ARG A 203 -5.24 11.78 5.77
N VAL A 204 -6.31 11.08 6.15
CA VAL A 204 -7.21 11.56 7.20
C VAL A 204 -6.46 11.81 8.51
N LYS A 205 -5.57 10.90 8.92
CA LYS A 205 -4.74 11.08 10.11
C LYS A 205 -3.84 12.32 10.01
N THR A 206 -3.23 12.58 8.86
CA THR A 206 -2.39 13.79 8.68
C THR A 206 -3.16 15.09 8.82
N ILE A 207 -4.47 15.11 8.48
CA ILE A 207 -5.33 16.30 8.61
C ILE A 207 -5.77 16.52 10.07
N ILE A 208 -5.88 15.45 10.87
CA ILE A 208 -6.31 15.55 12.26
C ILE A 208 -5.16 15.98 13.18
N MET A 209 -3.92 15.61 12.85
CA MET A 209 -2.74 15.84 13.68
C MET A 209 -2.04 17.19 13.41
N TYR A 210 -2.32 17.84 12.27
CA TYR A 210 -1.70 19.10 11.82
C TYR A 210 -2.75 20.05 11.28
#